data_AF-A0A8S3CP01-F1
#
_entry.id   AF-A0A8S3CP01-F1
#
_cell.length_a   1.000
_cell.length_b   1.000
_cell.length_c   1.000
_cell.angle_alpha   90.00
_cell.angle_beta   90.00
_cell.angle_gamma   90.00
#
_symmetry.space_group_name_H-M   'P 1'
#
loop_
_entity.id
_entity.type
_entity.pdbx_description
1 polymer ?
#
loop_
_entity_poly.entity_id
_entity_poly.type
_entity_poly.pdbx_seq_one_letter_code
_entity_poly.pdbx_strand_id
1 'polypeptide(L)' 'MGYSSSDIPLTDGMVFSDEPGFYLPGNFGIRLETDIVVKNYTLPNNYVNSATQFLHFEILTMVPF' A
#
# COMPACT_ATOMS: atom_id res chain seq x y z
N MET A 1 5.61 3.12 -0.44
CA MET A 1 5.99 1.85 -1.09
C MET A 1 7.51 1.78 -1.15
N GLY A 2 8.15 0.98 -0.29
CA GLY A 2 9.60 0.73 -0.34
C GLY A 2 10.07 0.38 -1.76
N TYR A 3 11.24 0.89 -2.15
CA TYR A 3 11.75 0.81 -3.52
C TYR A 3 12.00 -0.66 -3.94
N SER A 4 11.04 -1.26 -4.65
CA SER A 4 11.25 -2.54 -5.34
C SER A 4 11.59 -2.24 -6.80
N SER A 5 12.81 -2.52 -7.20
CA SER A 5 13.30 -2.34 -8.59
C SER A 5 12.80 -3.42 -9.56
N SER A 6 11.77 -4.18 -9.17
CA SER A 6 11.22 -5.28 -9.96
C SER A 6 9.83 -4.91 -10.47
N ASP A 7 9.60 -5.05 -11.78
CA ASP A 7 8.27 -4.92 -12.42
C ASP A 7 7.34 -6.12 -12.09
N ILE A 8 7.39 -6.61 -10.86
CA ILE A 8 6.55 -7.72 -10.40
C ILE A 8 5.20 -7.16 -10.01
N PRO A 9 4.09 -7.61 -10.63
CA PRO A 9 2.76 -7.20 -10.22
C PRO A 9 2.49 -7.57 -8.76
N LEU A 10 1.81 -6.68 -8.05
CA LEU A 10 1.36 -6.95 -6.68
C LEU A 10 0.38 -8.13 -6.67
N THR A 11 0.51 -9.00 -5.67
CA THR A 11 -0.41 -10.12 -5.43
C THR A 11 -0.95 -10.10 -4.01
N ASP A 12 -2.12 -10.71 -3.78
CA ASP A 12 -2.72 -10.85 -2.45
C ASP A 12 -1.72 -11.43 -1.44
N GLY A 13 -1.69 -10.84 -0.25
CA GLY A 13 -0.83 -11.24 0.87
C GLY A 13 0.57 -10.60 0.88
N MET A 14 0.99 -9.88 -0.17
CA MET A 14 2.24 -9.12 -0.11
C MET A 14 2.14 -7.97 0.90
N VAL A 15 3.23 -7.71 1.64
CA VAL A 15 3.32 -6.65 2.66
C VAL A 15 4.38 -5.63 2.24
N PHE A 16 4.08 -4.34 2.41
CA PHE A 16 4.96 -3.23 2.05
C PHE A 16 4.94 -2.12 3.11
N SER A 17 6.04 -1.37 3.18
CA SER A 17 6.08 -0.07 3.83
C SER A 17 5.47 1.00 2.91
N ASP A 18 4.47 1.74 3.40
CA ASP A 18 4.08 3.02 2.83
C ASP A 18 4.67 4.16 3.66
N GLU A 19 5.71 4.80 3.10
CA GLU A 19 6.66 5.60 3.88
C GLU A 19 7.04 6.97 3.27
N PRO A 20 6.08 7.79 2.80
CA PRO A 20 6.40 9.11 2.26
C PRO A 20 7.14 9.98 3.30
N GLY A 21 8.15 10.71 2.82
CA GLY A 21 8.93 11.61 3.66
C GLY A 21 9.38 12.88 2.94
N PHE A 22 9.58 13.93 3.73
CA PHE A 22 10.13 15.21 3.32
C PHE A 22 11.32 15.58 4.20
N TYR A 23 12.37 16.10 3.59
CA TYR A 23 13.60 16.48 4.28
C TYR A 23 14.03 17.88 3.86
N LEU A 24 14.12 18.81 4.81
CA LEU A 24 14.62 20.16 4.61
C LEU A 24 16.07 20.26 5.11
N PRO A 25 17.07 20.40 4.22
CA PRO A 25 18.47 20.45 4.60
C PRO A 25 18.75 21.52 5.66
N GLY A 26 19.56 21.17 6.66
CA GLY A 26 19.92 22.05 7.77
C GLY A 26 18.80 22.38 8.75
N ASN A 27 17.61 21.80 8.59
CA ASN A 27 16.44 22.07 9.45
C ASN A 27 15.87 20.75 10.00
N PHE A 28 14.79 20.24 9.40
CA PHE A 28 14.07 19.08 9.89
C PHE A 28 13.73 18.10 8.77
N GLY A 29 13.32 16.89 9.15
CA GLY A 29 12.70 15.92 8.26
C GLY A 29 11.51 15.26 8.93
N ILE A 30 10.54 14.83 8.12
CA ILE A 30 9.35 14.11 8.56
C ILE A 30 9.20 12.91 7.63
N ARG A 31 8.91 11.74 8.19
CA ARG A 31 8.47 10.55 7.45
C ARG A 31 7.28 9.95 8.19
N LEU A 32 6.21 9.65 7.47
CA LEU A 32 5.07 8.90 7.98
C LEU A 32 5.16 7.51 7.37
N GLU A 33 5.18 6.48 8.22
CA GLU A 33 5.41 5.10 7.80
C GLU A 33 4.29 4.21 8.32
N THR A 34 3.74 3.37 7.43
CA THR A 34 2.66 2.42 7.74
C THR A 34 2.91 1.13 6.97
N ASP A 35 2.92 0.01 7.68
CA ASP A 35 2.90 -1.31 7.07
C ASP A 35 1.50 -1.59 6.53
N ILE A 36 1.42 -1.97 5.26
CA ILE A 36 0.19 -2.30 4.55
C ILE A 36 0.28 -3.67 3.89
N VAL A 37 -0.85 -4.36 3.79
CA VAL A 37 -0.98 -5.64 3.08
C VAL A 37 -1.87 -5.50 1.86
N VAL A 38 -1.47 -6.09 0.74
CA VAL A 38 -2.26 -6.20 -0.49
C VAL A 38 -3.36 -7.24 -0.29
N LYS A 39 -4.61 -6.88 -0.57
CA LYS A 39 -5.76 -7.77 -0.48
C LYS A 39 -6.61 -7.76 -1.75
N ASN A 40 -7.22 -8.89 -2.08
CA ASN A 40 -8.24 -8.97 -3.12
C ASN A 40 -9.47 -8.13 -2.75
N TYR A 41 -9.84 -7.19 -3.64
CA TYR A 41 -11.05 -6.42 -3.48
C TYR A 41 -12.28 -7.21 -3.95
N THR A 42 -13.33 -7.21 -3.12
CA THR A 42 -14.61 -7.80 -3.50
C THR A 42 -15.45 -6.78 -4.24
N LEU A 43 -15.70 -7.01 -5.52
CA LEU A 43 -16.54 -6.13 -6.34
C LEU A 43 -18.00 -6.17 -5.89
N PRO A 44 -18.73 -5.04 -5.94
CA PRO A 44 -20.17 -5.01 -5.73
C PRO A 44 -20.92 -5.92 -6.73
N ASN A 45 -22.08 -6.45 -6.32
CA ASN A 45 -22.87 -7.45 -7.05
C ASN A 45 -23.14 -7.14 -8.54
N ASN A 46 -23.16 -5.86 -8.91
CA ASN A 46 -23.41 -5.41 -10.29
C ASN A 46 -22.20 -5.59 -11.23
N TYR A 47 -21.02 -5.95 -10.70
CA TYR A 47 -19.76 -6.07 -11.45
C TYR A 47 -19.10 -7.45 -11.30
N VAL A 48 -19.79 -8.43 -10.69
CA VAL A 48 -19.21 -9.75 -10.33
C VAL A 48 -18.83 -10.60 -11.56
N ASN A 49 -19.38 -10.28 -12.73
CA ASN A 49 -19.01 -10.94 -14.00
C ASN A 49 -17.75 -10.34 -14.66
N SER A 50 -17.04 -9.43 -13.99
CA SER A 50 -15.74 -8.94 -14.47
C SER A 50 -14.68 -10.03 -14.33
N ALA A 51 -13.98 -10.33 -15.42
CA ALA A 51 -12.82 -11.23 -15.40
C ALA A 51 -11.59 -10.62 -14.68
N THR A 52 -11.64 -9.33 -14.33
CA THR A 52 -10.54 -8.60 -13.69
C THR A 52 -10.68 -8.61 -12.17
N GLN A 53 -9.66 -9.13 -11.48
CA GLN A 53 -9.51 -9.02 -10.03
C GLN A 53 -8.88 -7.68 -9.66
N PHE A 54 -9.60 -6.87 -8.87
CA PHE A 54 -9.06 -5.63 -8.30
C PHE A 54 -8.39 -5.92 -6.95
N LEU A 55 -7.42 -5.09 -6.57
CA LEU A 55 -6.70 -5.17 -5.30
C LEU A 55 -6.95 -3.90 -4.48
N HIS A 56 -6.82 -4.00 -3.16
CA HIS A 56 -6.75 -2.87 -2.24
C HIS A 56 -5.68 -3.10 -1.18
N PHE A 57 -5.42 -2.09 -0.35
CA PHE A 57 -4.54 -2.21 0.81
C PHE A 57 -5.35 -2.26 2.11
N GLU A 58 -4.86 -3.01 3.09
CA GLU A 58 -5.30 -2.94 4.49
C GLU A 58 -4.12 -2.51 5.38
N ILE A 59 -4.43 -1.78 6.45
CA ILE A 59 -3.43 -1.21 7.37
C ILE A 59 -3.08 -2.25 8.43
N LEU A 60 -1.78 -2.47 8.66
CA LEU A 60 -1.26 -3.30 9.74
C LEU A 60 -0.74 -2.46 10.92
N THR A 61 -0.14 -1.30 10.66
CA THR A 61 0.33 -0.41 11.73
C THR A 61 -0.84 0.25 12.46
N MET A 62 -0.99 -0.04 13.75
CA MET A 62 -2.08 0.50 14.58
C MET A 62 -1.56 1.54 15.58
N VAL A 63 -0.99 2.63 15.05
CA VAL A 63 -0.49 3.78 15.81
C VAL A 63 -1.13 5.05 15.23
N PRO A 64 -1.67 5.97 16.06
CA PRO A 64 -2.24 7.21 15.57
C PRO A 64 -1.17 8.17 15.02
N PHE A 65 -1.60 9.12 14.19
CA PHE A 65 -0.76 10.22 13.67
C PHE A 65 -0.85 11.48 14.54
#